data_AF-A0A958LBC6-F1
#
_entry.id   AF-A0A958LBC6-F1
#
_cell.length_a   1.000
_cell.length_b   1.000
_cell.length_c   1.000
_cell.angle_alpha   90.00
_cell.angle_beta   90.00
_cell.angle_gamma   90.00
#
_symmetry.space_group_name_H-M   'P 1'
#
loop_
_entity.id
_entity.type
_entity.pdbx_description
1 polymer ?
#
loop_
_entity_poly.entity_id
_entity_poly.type
_entity_poly.pdbx_seq_one_letter_code
_entity_poly.pdbx_strand_id
1 'polypeptide(L)'
;MNKEVNPHFDWKRVARLVLTSRALDRIEETELYPKKVMYQFSARGHDMAQVLLGSLLNNPNDAAGAYYRSRPLLLTVGLTTEDAFAGPLSKSGGFSDGRDIGVVCNFPGENGCTVLPMSGDVGSQYTPIAGWAQSIVYHRDQLNEAPFKNSIAVVLGGEGSVAT
;
A
#
# COMPACT_ATOMS: atom_id res chain seq x y z
N MET A 1 -24.31 -10.54 -22.24
CA MET A 1 -24.12 -11.30 -20.99
C MET A 1 -23.87 -10.29 -19.88
N ASN A 2 -24.89 -9.96 -19.07
CA ASN A 2 -24.68 -9.14 -17.88
C ASN A 2 -23.88 -9.99 -16.90
N LYS A 3 -22.57 -9.74 -16.80
CA LYS A 3 -21.77 -10.32 -15.72
C LYS A 3 -22.10 -9.51 -14.48
N GLU A 4 -22.86 -10.09 -13.56
CA GLU A 4 -23.00 -9.53 -12.23
C GLU A 4 -21.62 -9.45 -11.58
N VAL A 5 -21.27 -8.27 -11.06
CA VAL A 5 -20.01 -8.05 -10.36
C VAL A 5 -20.12 -8.56 -8.92
N ASN A 6 -19.02 -9.05 -8.35
CA ASN A 6 -19.02 -9.67 -7.02
C ASN A 6 -19.52 -8.68 -5.95
N PRO A 7 -20.63 -8.95 -5.24
CA PRO A 7 -21.23 -8.00 -4.29
C PRO A 7 -20.42 -7.79 -3.01
N HIS A 8 -19.38 -8.59 -2.77
CA HIS A 8 -18.50 -8.46 -1.60
C HIS A 8 -17.66 -7.17 -1.63
N PHE A 9 -17.44 -6.59 -2.81
CA PHE A 9 -16.67 -5.36 -2.96
C PHE A 9 -17.58 -4.14 -3.15
N ASP A 10 -17.23 -3.04 -2.49
CA ASP A 10 -17.77 -1.73 -2.83
C ASP A 10 -17.13 -1.22 -4.14
N TRP A 11 -17.73 -1.60 -5.27
CA TRP A 11 -17.23 -1.23 -6.58
C TRP A 11 -17.19 0.28 -6.83
N LYS A 12 -18.02 1.09 -6.16
CA LYS A 12 -17.96 2.55 -6.28
C LYS A 12 -16.71 3.09 -5.60
N ARG A 13 -16.39 2.60 -4.40
CA ARG A 13 -15.15 2.93 -3.70
C ARG A 13 -13.93 2.43 -4.47
N VAL A 14 -13.97 1.19 -4.97
CA VAL A 14 -12.88 0.61 -5.79
C VAL A 14 -12.61 1.48 -7.02
N ALA A 15 -13.66 1.81 -7.79
CA ALA A 15 -13.52 2.66 -8.98
C ALA A 15 -12.97 4.05 -8.63
N ARG A 16 -13.46 4.67 -7.55
CA ARG A 16 -12.94 5.96 -7.08
C ARG A 16 -11.45 5.88 -6.77
N LEU A 17 -11.00 4.90 -5.98
CA LEU A 17 -9.59 4.77 -5.60
C LEU A 17 -8.69 4.47 -6.80
N VAL A 18 -9.12 3.62 -7.72
CA VAL A 18 -8.39 3.34 -8.97
C VAL A 18 -8.25 4.60 -9.81
N LEU A 19 -9.34 5.36 -9.99
CA LEU A 19 -9.31 6.60 -10.77
C LEU A 19 -8.46 7.68 -10.09
N THR A 20 -8.53 7.80 -8.76
CA THR A 20 -7.67 8.70 -7.99
C THR A 20 -6.20 8.36 -8.19
N SER A 21 -5.80 7.09 -8.01
CA SER A 21 -4.41 6.67 -8.21
C SER A 21 -3.90 7.02 -9.61
N ARG A 22 -4.70 6.74 -10.65
CA ARG A 22 -4.35 7.06 -12.04
C ARG A 22 -4.30 8.54 -12.32
N ALA A 23 -5.14 9.34 -11.68
CA ALA A 23 -5.13 10.79 -11.83
C ALA A 23 -3.86 11.39 -11.21
N LEU A 24 -3.44 10.91 -10.03
CA LEU A 24 -2.19 11.29 -9.39
C LEU A 24 -1.00 10.95 -10.28
N ASP A 25 -0.92 9.71 -10.78
CA ASP A 25 0.12 9.29 -11.73
C ASP A 25 0.17 10.20 -12.95
N ARG A 26 -0.98 10.49 -13.57
CA ARG A 26 -1.05 11.35 -14.76
C ARG A 26 -0.53 12.76 -14.47
N ILE A 27 -0.94 13.37 -13.35
CA ILE A 27 -0.48 14.73 -12.99
C ILE A 27 1.03 14.72 -12.73
N GLU A 28 1.52 13.71 -12.03
CA GLU A 28 2.96 13.53 -11.81
C GLU A 28 3.72 13.39 -13.13
N GLU A 29 3.27 12.53 -14.03
CA GLU A 29 3.91 12.26 -15.33
C GLU A 29 3.90 13.47 -16.26
N THR A 30 2.79 14.20 -16.32
CA THR A 30 2.57 15.21 -17.38
C THR A 30 2.87 16.63 -16.95
N GLU A 31 2.75 16.94 -15.66
CA GLU A 31 2.85 18.31 -15.16
C GLU A 31 4.06 18.50 -14.21
N LEU A 32 4.32 17.50 -13.36
CA LEU A 32 5.27 17.64 -12.27
C LEU A 32 6.63 17.02 -12.54
N TYR A 33 6.73 15.93 -13.29
CA TYR A 33 8.00 15.31 -13.63
C TYR A 33 8.63 15.96 -14.88
N PRO A 34 9.94 16.25 -14.90
CA PRO A 34 10.92 16.18 -13.80
C PRO A 34 11.07 17.51 -13.01
N LYS A 35 10.06 18.40 -13.06
CA LYS A 35 10.13 19.78 -12.55
C LYS A 35 10.02 19.92 -11.03
N LYS A 36 9.10 19.18 -10.42
CA LYS A 36 8.69 19.23 -9.00
C LYS A 36 8.71 17.87 -8.33
N VAL A 37 8.57 16.80 -9.11
CA VAL A 37 8.73 15.41 -8.66
C VAL A 37 9.99 14.87 -9.30
N MET A 38 10.93 14.40 -8.48
CA MET A 38 12.24 13.91 -8.94
C MET A 38 12.17 12.45 -9.40
N TYR A 39 11.33 11.64 -8.76
CA TYR A 39 11.12 10.23 -9.07
C TYR A 39 9.64 9.97 -9.29
N GLN A 40 9.27 9.53 -10.48
CA GLN A 40 7.91 9.13 -10.81
C GLN A 40 7.86 7.61 -11.01
N PHE A 41 7.04 6.95 -10.22
CA PHE A 41 6.80 5.51 -10.31
C PHE A 41 5.30 5.23 -10.40
N SER A 42 4.80 5.15 -11.62
CA SER A 42 3.38 4.88 -11.86
C SER A 42 2.94 3.55 -11.24
N ALA A 43 1.75 3.55 -10.62
CA ALA A 43 1.06 2.34 -10.19
C ALA A 43 0.10 1.78 -11.26
N ARG A 44 0.00 2.43 -12.44
CA ARG A 44 -0.89 2.00 -13.54
C ARG A 44 -0.70 0.52 -13.85
N GLY A 45 -1.82 -0.20 -13.84
CA GLY A 45 -1.85 -1.65 -14.06
C GLY A 45 -1.82 -2.47 -12.76
N HIS A 46 -1.32 -1.90 -11.66
CA HIS A 46 -1.40 -2.50 -10.32
C HIS A 46 -2.63 -2.00 -9.54
N ASP A 47 -3.21 -0.86 -9.96
CA ASP A 47 -4.27 -0.13 -9.24
C ASP A 47 -5.38 -1.03 -8.70
N MET A 48 -6.08 -1.76 -9.58
CA MET A 48 -7.28 -2.51 -9.19
C MET A 48 -6.94 -3.67 -8.25
N ALA A 49 -5.88 -4.42 -8.54
CA ALA A 49 -5.49 -5.56 -7.72
C ALA A 49 -5.11 -5.12 -6.30
N GLN A 50 -4.35 -4.03 -6.17
CA GLN A 50 -3.97 -3.48 -4.88
C GLN A 50 -5.14 -2.87 -4.12
N VAL A 51 -6.08 -2.21 -4.81
CA VAL A 51 -7.29 -1.66 -4.18
C VAL A 51 -8.19 -2.79 -3.66
N LEU A 52 -8.36 -3.87 -4.43
CA LEU A 52 -9.12 -5.03 -3.96
C LEU A 52 -8.42 -5.69 -2.77
N LEU A 53 -7.10 -5.91 -2.84
CA LEU A 53 -6.32 -6.45 -1.73
C LEU A 53 -6.46 -5.59 -0.47
N GLY A 54 -6.23 -4.27 -0.57
CA GLY A 54 -6.34 -3.35 0.56
C GLY A 54 -7.74 -3.32 1.18
N SER A 55 -8.80 -3.55 0.40
CA SER A 55 -10.17 -3.62 0.93
C SER A 55 -10.43 -4.85 1.81
N LEU A 56 -9.58 -5.87 1.71
CA LEU A 56 -9.63 -7.08 2.52
C LEU A 56 -8.76 -7.00 3.78
N LEU A 57 -7.82 -6.05 3.85
CA LEU A 57 -6.91 -5.85 4.99
C LEU A 57 -7.58 -4.99 6.06
N ASN A 58 -8.54 -5.57 6.77
CA ASN A 58 -9.45 -4.88 7.69
C ASN A 58 -9.23 -5.21 9.17
N ASN A 59 -8.26 -6.07 9.51
CA ASN A 59 -7.90 -6.35 10.89
C ASN A 59 -6.77 -5.39 11.34
N PRO A 60 -6.84 -4.80 12.55
CA PRO A 60 -5.76 -3.95 13.09
C PRO A 60 -4.39 -4.63 13.18
N ASN A 61 -4.35 -5.96 13.22
CA ASN A 61 -3.10 -6.73 13.25
C ASN A 61 -2.67 -7.23 11.86
N ASP A 62 -3.40 -6.86 10.79
CA ASP A 62 -2.95 -7.11 9.43
C ASP A 62 -1.74 -6.24 9.11
N ALA A 63 -0.83 -6.78 8.31
CA ALA A 63 0.29 -6.00 7.78
C ALA A 63 0.46 -6.14 6.27
N ALA A 64 0.99 -5.09 5.67
CA ALA A 64 1.39 -5.08 4.28
C ALA A 64 2.84 -4.61 4.11
N GLY A 65 3.60 -5.36 3.32
CA GLY A 65 4.90 -4.96 2.80
C GLY A 65 4.68 -4.30 1.46
N ALA A 66 4.73 -2.97 1.44
CA ALA A 66 4.61 -2.19 0.22
C ALA A 66 5.94 -2.14 -0.55
N TYR A 67 5.85 -1.81 -1.83
CA TYR A 67 6.96 -1.40 -2.69
C TYR A 67 6.61 -0.12 -3.47
N TYR A 68 7.55 0.46 -4.22
CA TYR A 68 7.45 1.82 -4.80
C TYR A 68 6.26 2.07 -5.75
N ARG A 69 5.52 1.03 -6.18
CA ARG A 69 4.26 1.16 -6.94
C ARG A 69 3.01 0.84 -6.11
N SER A 70 3.06 1.03 -4.79
CA SER A 70 1.98 0.63 -3.85
C SER A 70 1.04 1.75 -3.41
N ARG A 71 1.08 2.92 -4.07
CA ARG A 71 0.15 4.02 -3.80
C ARG A 71 -1.33 3.60 -3.77
N PRO A 72 -1.86 2.76 -4.68
CA PRO A 72 -3.25 2.31 -4.61
C PRO A 72 -3.57 1.54 -3.32
N LEU A 73 -2.64 0.72 -2.83
CA LEU A 73 -2.79 0.05 -1.52
C LEU A 73 -2.91 1.07 -0.39
N LEU A 74 -2.00 2.06 -0.35
CA LEU A 74 -1.97 3.09 0.69
C LEU A 74 -3.27 3.91 0.74
N LEU A 75 -3.74 4.35 -0.43
CA LEU A 75 -5.03 5.04 -0.56
C LEU A 75 -6.20 4.17 -0.05
N THR A 76 -6.10 2.85 -0.17
CA THR A 76 -7.15 1.94 0.24
C THR A 76 -7.16 1.73 1.75
N VAL A 77 -6.00 1.60 2.38
CA VAL A 77 -5.87 1.38 3.83
C VAL A 77 -6.00 2.65 4.67
N GLY A 78 -6.15 3.82 4.03
CA GLY A 78 -6.57 5.05 4.70
C GLY A 78 -5.70 6.28 4.47
N LEU A 79 -4.61 6.18 3.69
CA LEU A 79 -3.81 7.35 3.36
C LEU A 79 -4.67 8.37 2.59
N THR A 80 -4.61 9.63 3.02
CA THR A 80 -5.34 10.71 2.36
C THR A 80 -4.81 10.95 0.94
N THR A 81 -5.67 11.51 0.07
CA THR A 81 -5.21 11.83 -1.29
C THR A 81 -4.18 12.95 -1.26
N GLU A 82 -4.33 13.86 -0.31
CA GLU A 82 -3.43 14.96 0.00
C GLU A 82 -2.04 14.43 0.36
N ASP A 83 -1.93 13.50 1.31
CA ASP A 83 -0.63 12.93 1.73
C ASP A 83 -0.01 12.06 0.64
N ALA A 84 -0.84 11.30 -0.09
CA ALA A 84 -0.38 10.49 -1.22
C ALA A 84 0.24 11.35 -2.34
N PHE A 85 -0.28 12.56 -2.55
CA PHE A 85 0.24 13.52 -3.52
C PHE A 85 1.41 14.37 -2.97
N ALA A 86 1.43 14.63 -1.66
CA ALA A 86 2.49 15.37 -1.00
C ALA A 86 3.81 14.60 -0.94
N GLY A 87 3.76 13.27 -0.79
CA GLY A 87 4.94 12.41 -0.69
C GLY A 87 5.97 12.65 -1.80
N PRO A 88 5.62 12.50 -3.08
CA PRO A 88 6.52 12.72 -4.24
C PRO A 88 7.07 14.14 -4.38
N LEU A 89 6.48 15.12 -3.70
CA LEU A 89 6.94 16.52 -3.69
C LEU A 89 7.99 16.80 -2.60
N SER A 90 8.34 15.79 -1.78
CA SER A 90 9.28 15.90 -0.65
C SER A 90 8.97 17.07 0.29
N LYS A 91 7.67 17.35 0.50
CA LYS A 91 7.22 18.40 1.42
C LYS A 91 7.03 17.86 2.83
N SER A 92 7.23 18.74 3.83
CA SER A 92 6.82 18.45 5.21
C SER A 92 5.31 18.20 5.28
N GLY A 93 4.89 17.27 6.13
CA GLY A 93 3.49 16.86 6.28
C GLY A 93 3.01 15.72 5.38
N GLY A 94 3.83 15.20 4.46
CA GLY A 94 3.55 13.92 3.80
C GLY A 94 3.78 12.73 4.76
N PHE A 95 3.40 11.52 4.36
CA PHE A 95 3.52 10.32 5.22
C PHE A 95 4.96 9.96 5.65
N SER A 96 5.98 10.58 5.05
CA SER A 96 7.39 10.46 5.45
C SER A 96 8.01 11.78 5.92
N ASP A 97 7.23 12.85 6.02
CA ASP A 97 7.67 14.21 6.35
C ASP A 97 8.88 14.69 5.52
N GLY A 98 8.93 14.29 4.24
CA GLY A 98 10.01 14.64 3.30
C GLY A 98 11.33 13.91 3.51
N ARG A 99 11.41 12.90 4.39
CA ARG A 99 12.64 12.13 4.65
C ARG A 99 13.00 11.14 3.55
N ASP A 100 12.09 10.92 2.62
CA ASP A 100 12.21 9.95 1.55
C ASP A 100 11.93 10.56 0.16
N ILE A 101 12.27 9.83 -0.90
CA ILE A 101 11.99 10.13 -2.31
C ILE A 101 10.49 10.12 -2.68
N GLY A 102 9.60 9.88 -1.73
CA GLY A 102 8.16 10.10 -1.87
C GLY A 102 7.34 8.92 -2.38
N VAL A 103 8.00 7.79 -2.60
CA VAL A 103 7.38 6.50 -2.96
C VAL A 103 7.74 5.37 -2.01
N VAL A 104 8.58 5.62 -0.98
CA VAL A 104 8.85 4.63 0.06
C VAL A 104 7.72 4.66 1.08
N CYS A 105 6.74 3.81 0.78
CA CYS A 105 5.47 3.72 1.46
C CYS A 105 5.63 3.28 2.92
N ASN A 106 4.92 3.93 3.83
CA ASN A 106 4.71 3.47 5.21
C ASN A 106 3.38 4.04 5.74
N PHE A 107 2.71 3.32 6.63
CA PHE A 107 1.45 3.75 7.24
C PHE A 107 1.21 3.01 8.56
N PRO A 108 1.05 3.70 9.70
CA PRO A 108 0.99 3.04 11.02
C PRO A 108 -0.30 2.26 11.28
N GLY A 109 -1.30 2.32 10.39
CA GLY A 109 -2.54 1.56 10.54
C GLY A 109 -3.39 2.04 11.72
N GLU A 110 -3.99 3.22 11.63
CA GLU A 110 -4.91 3.72 12.67
C GLU A 110 -6.20 2.88 12.68
N ASN A 111 -6.24 1.84 13.52
CA ASN A 111 -7.34 0.86 13.60
C ASN A 111 -7.54 0.03 12.32
N GLY A 112 -6.47 -0.21 11.56
CA GLY A 112 -6.50 -0.99 10.32
C GLY A 112 -5.12 -1.57 9.99
N CYS A 113 -4.95 -2.02 8.75
CA CYS A 113 -3.70 -2.62 8.31
C CYS A 113 -2.50 -1.68 8.49
N THR A 114 -1.44 -2.20 9.11
CA THR A 114 -0.15 -1.52 9.20
C THR A 114 0.65 -1.75 7.93
N VAL A 115 1.03 -0.69 7.22
CA VAL A 115 2.01 -0.78 6.12
C VAL A 115 3.39 -0.56 6.71
N LEU A 116 4.19 -1.62 6.74
CA LEU A 116 5.54 -1.58 7.31
C LEU A 116 6.41 -0.59 6.52
N PRO A 117 7.37 0.09 7.19
CA PRO A 117 8.33 0.94 6.51
C PRO A 117 9.05 0.19 5.41
N MET A 118 8.83 0.64 4.18
CA MET A 118 9.56 0.17 3.01
C MET A 118 11.01 0.69 3.02
N SER A 119 11.93 0.02 2.33
CA SER A 119 13.19 0.62 1.87
C SER A 119 13.24 0.66 0.33
N GLY A 120 14.14 1.47 -0.24
CA GLY A 120 14.36 1.50 -1.70
C GLY A 120 14.93 0.20 -2.28
N ASP A 121 15.35 -0.74 -1.43
CA ASP A 121 15.99 -1.99 -1.84
C ASP A 121 14.95 -2.98 -2.36
N VAL A 122 15.18 -3.50 -3.57
CA VAL A 122 14.28 -4.48 -4.19
C VAL A 122 14.35 -5.79 -3.39
N GLY A 123 13.20 -6.26 -2.89
CA GLY A 123 13.08 -7.52 -2.15
C GLY A 123 13.23 -7.42 -0.64
N SER A 124 13.64 -6.27 -0.10
CA SER A 124 13.81 -6.09 1.35
C SER A 124 12.50 -6.22 2.13
N GLN A 125 11.35 -6.00 1.49
CA GLN A 125 10.03 -6.05 2.12
C GLN A 125 9.55 -7.47 2.45
N TYR A 126 10.16 -8.52 1.86
CA TYR A 126 9.74 -9.91 2.10
C TYR A 126 10.06 -10.37 3.53
N THR A 127 11.27 -10.10 4.02
CA THR A 127 11.72 -10.57 5.33
C THR A 127 10.95 -9.96 6.51
N PRO A 128 10.71 -8.63 6.56
CA PRO A 128 9.89 -8.02 7.61
C PRO A 128 8.47 -8.58 7.65
N ILE A 129 7.86 -8.84 6.49
CA ILE A 129 6.51 -9.40 6.43
C ILE A 129 6.47 -10.86 6.87
N ALA A 130 7.49 -11.66 6.53
CA ALA A 130 7.62 -13.01 7.08
C ALA A 130 7.75 -12.97 8.61
N GLY A 131 8.51 -12.04 9.17
CA GLY A 131 8.60 -11.81 10.62
C GLY A 131 7.26 -11.40 11.24
N TRP A 132 6.50 -10.52 10.58
CA TRP A 132 5.16 -10.14 11.04
C TRP A 132 4.19 -11.34 11.02
N ALA A 133 4.24 -12.16 9.96
CA ALA A 133 3.44 -13.38 9.87
C ALA A 133 3.79 -14.37 11.01
N GLN A 134 5.07 -14.52 11.34
CA GLN A 134 5.51 -15.33 12.48
C GLN A 134 4.97 -14.76 13.80
N SER A 135 4.97 -13.43 13.96
CA SER A 135 4.36 -12.77 15.12
C SER A 135 2.88 -13.08 15.23
N ILE A 136 2.11 -12.99 14.13
CA ILE A 136 0.69 -13.35 14.12
C ILE A 136 0.47 -14.79 14.63
N VAL A 137 1.27 -15.75 14.14
CA VAL A 137 1.19 -17.15 14.58
C VAL A 137 1.53 -17.28 16.06
N TYR A 138 2.58 -16.61 16.53
CA TYR A 138 2.98 -16.63 17.94
C TYR A 138 1.88 -16.06 18.86
N HIS A 139 1.33 -14.90 18.52
CA HIS A 139 0.23 -14.29 19.28
C HIS A 139 -1.02 -15.16 19.29
N ARG A 140 -1.36 -15.78 18.15
CA ARG A 140 -2.51 -16.68 18.03
C ARG A 140 -2.33 -17.97 18.84
N ASP A 141 -1.19 -18.64 18.72
CA ASP A 141 -1.02 -20.03 19.19
C ASP A 141 -0.34 -20.12 20.57
N GLN A 142 0.58 -19.20 20.88
CA GLN A 142 1.33 -19.22 22.15
C GLN A 142 0.69 -18.29 23.17
N LEU A 143 0.30 -17.08 22.76
CA LEU A 143 -0.33 -16.09 23.65
C LEU A 143 -1.85 -16.21 23.72
N ASN A 144 -2.47 -16.98 22.81
CA ASN A 144 -3.92 -17.18 22.72
C ASN A 144 -4.71 -15.86 22.57
N GLU A 145 -4.14 -14.89 21.85
CA GLU A 145 -4.77 -13.60 21.62
C GLU A 145 -5.78 -13.67 20.47
N ALA A 146 -7.07 -13.67 20.82
CA ALA A 146 -8.17 -13.75 19.87
C ALA A 146 -8.11 -12.75 18.69
N PRO A 147 -7.65 -11.49 18.86
CA PRO A 147 -7.55 -10.53 17.75
C PRO A 147 -6.66 -11.00 16.58
N PHE A 148 -5.68 -11.86 16.83
CA PHE A 148 -4.73 -12.35 15.82
C PHE A 148 -5.24 -13.54 14.99
N LYS A 149 -6.36 -14.16 15.39
CA LYS A 149 -6.84 -15.41 14.78
C LYS A 149 -7.10 -15.32 13.27
N ASN A 150 -7.56 -14.16 12.81
CA ASN A 150 -7.90 -13.91 11.41
C ASN A 150 -6.98 -12.88 10.76
N SER A 151 -5.86 -12.57 11.40
CA SER A 151 -4.91 -11.58 10.90
C SER A 151 -4.00 -12.20 9.83
N ILE A 152 -3.62 -11.40 8.85
CA ILE A 152 -2.77 -11.80 7.75
C ILE A 152 -1.65 -10.79 7.53
N ALA A 153 -0.52 -11.28 7.02
CA ALA A 153 0.53 -10.42 6.52
C ALA A 153 0.67 -10.67 5.01
N VAL A 154 0.67 -9.60 4.22
CA VAL A 154 0.79 -9.65 2.76
C VAL A 154 1.99 -8.86 2.30
N VAL A 155 2.62 -9.29 1.21
CA VAL A 155 3.77 -8.60 0.64
C VAL A 155 3.54 -8.37 -0.84
N LEU A 156 3.83 -7.15 -1.28
CA LEU A 156 3.73 -6.73 -2.66
C LEU A 156 5.14 -6.58 -3.24
N GLY A 157 5.32 -7.03 -4.48
CA GLY A 157 6.57 -6.90 -5.21
C GLY A 157 6.32 -7.05 -6.71
N GLY A 158 7.26 -6.55 -7.50
CA GLY A 158 7.33 -6.86 -8.93
C GLY A 158 7.91 -8.26 -9.14
N GLU A 159 7.78 -8.80 -10.34
CA GLU A 159 8.40 -10.07 -10.70
C GLU A 159 9.92 -10.04 -10.52
N GLY A 160 10.58 -8.91 -10.81
CA GLY A 160 12.03 -8.78 -10.63
C GLY A 160 12.50 -8.95 -9.18
N SER A 161 11.65 -8.70 -8.18
CA SER A 161 12.05 -8.84 -6.77
C SER A 161 12.06 -10.28 -6.28
N VAL A 162 11.67 -11.26 -7.10
CA VAL A 162 11.77 -12.69 -6.73
C VAL A 162 13.12 -13.31 -7.10
N ALA A 163 13.98 -12.57 -7.81
CA ALA A 163 15.29 -13.02 -8.27
C ALA A 163 16.45 -12.47 -7.42
N THR A 164 16.15 -11.67 -6.41
CA THR A 164 17.12 -11.04 -5.50
C THR A 164 17.39 -11.89 -4.27
#